data_AF-A0A3N5FJ19-F1
#
_entry.id   AF-A0A3N5FJ19-F1
#
_cell.length_a   1.000
_cell.length_b   1.000
_cell.length_c   1.000
_cell.angle_alpha   90.00
_cell.angle_beta   90.00
_cell.angle_gamma   90.00
#
_symmetry.space_group_name_H-M   'P 1'
#
loop_
_entity.id
_entity.type
_entity.pdbx_description
1 polymer ?
#
loop_
_entity_poly.entity_id
_entity_poly.type
_entity_poly.pdbx_seq_one_letter_code
_entity_poly.pdbx_strand_id
1 'polypeptide(L)'
;MRSLLLVLILWAAPPGSQDIGWLKLDQAKAIAATTGKLLLVYVACDPLSGAAPCSGGAAERSFAEPCIVKRKDDFHFVRICEKKTAQSVRAGKPPEAIFMDADGDEIFRSSFMDGTTLDRAMTGALGKYSAREIRWGGEVSTDPLGSPLIVVGFDDEKGEALKALEDRTLVKYHDRIEFVRYSAKKDPAAAKRWGVATGPVFFLCDGTKDSPEKNVLEKLTGKKNPAALKSSIQKALLRIEQKK
;
A
#
# COMPACT_ATOMS: atom_id res chain seq x y z
N MET A 1 37.48 19.08 -51.28
CA MET A 1 37.21 18.84 -49.85
C MET A 1 36.29 19.95 -49.34
N ARG A 2 35.00 19.67 -49.18
CA ARG A 2 34.02 20.56 -48.55
C ARG A 2 33.21 19.72 -47.58
N SER A 3 33.53 19.86 -46.29
CA SER A 3 32.79 19.22 -45.20
C SER A 3 31.45 19.94 -45.02
N LEU A 4 30.35 19.24 -45.32
CA LEU A 4 29.02 19.68 -44.93
C LEU A 4 28.82 19.36 -43.44
N LEU A 5 28.72 20.40 -42.61
CA LEU A 5 28.25 20.30 -41.23
C LEU A 5 26.73 20.09 -41.25
N LEU A 6 26.28 18.90 -40.89
CA LEU A 6 24.88 18.60 -40.61
C LEU A 6 24.52 19.16 -39.23
N VAL A 7 23.85 20.31 -39.22
CA VAL A 7 23.21 20.87 -38.02
C VAL A 7 21.90 20.10 -37.80
N LEU A 8 21.92 19.14 -36.88
CA LEU A 8 20.71 18.50 -36.34
C LEU A 8 19.99 19.51 -35.45
N ILE A 9 18.98 20.18 -36.01
CA ILE A 9 18.01 20.94 -35.24
C ILE A 9 17.12 19.90 -34.53
N LEU A 10 17.44 19.60 -33.27
CA LEU A 10 16.51 18.91 -32.39
C LEU A 10 15.29 19.83 -32.19
N TRP A 11 14.21 19.52 -32.88
CA TRP A 11 12.90 20.06 -32.57
C TRP A 11 12.49 19.46 -31.22
N ALA A 12 12.77 20.19 -30.14
CA ALA A 12 12.15 19.90 -28.85
C ALA A 12 10.65 20.18 -29.03
N ALA A 13 9.85 19.11 -29.12
CA ALA A 13 8.41 19.23 -29.00
C ALA A 13 8.11 20.02 -27.70
N PRO A 14 7.19 21.01 -27.72
CA PRO A 14 6.75 21.62 -26.48
C PRO A 14 6.26 20.50 -25.56
N PRO A 15 6.54 20.55 -24.25
CA PRO A 15 5.98 19.57 -23.33
C PRO A 15 4.47 19.62 -23.51
N GLY A 16 3.91 18.58 -24.11
CA GLY A 16 2.47 18.42 -24.22
C GLY A 16 1.89 18.64 -22.83
N SER A 17 0.84 19.44 -22.75
CA SER A 17 0.06 19.65 -21.54
C SER A 17 -0.05 18.33 -20.80
N GLN A 18 0.69 18.19 -19.69
CA GLN A 18 0.74 16.98 -18.89
C GLN A 18 -0.55 16.91 -18.09
N ASP A 19 -1.64 16.61 -18.79
CA ASP A 19 -2.94 16.45 -18.19
C ASP A 19 -2.96 15.16 -17.35
N ILE A 20 -3.72 15.18 -16.27
CA ILE A 20 -3.81 14.04 -15.37
C ILE A 20 -4.66 12.95 -16.03
N GLY A 21 -4.09 11.75 -16.17
CA GLY A 21 -4.82 10.58 -16.63
C GLY A 21 -5.82 10.10 -15.58
N TRP A 22 -7.11 10.38 -15.79
CA TRP A 22 -8.18 9.92 -14.90
C TRP A 22 -8.54 8.46 -15.18
N LEU A 23 -8.43 7.61 -14.15
CA LEU A 23 -8.80 6.21 -14.19
C LEU A 23 -10.19 5.99 -13.60
N LYS A 24 -10.83 4.89 -14.00
CA LYS A 24 -12.00 4.36 -13.29
C LYS A 24 -11.55 3.75 -11.96
N LEU A 25 -12.40 3.78 -10.93
CA LEU A 25 -12.05 3.32 -9.58
C LEU A 25 -11.53 1.88 -9.57
N ASP A 26 -12.23 0.93 -10.20
CA ASP A 26 -11.83 -0.47 -10.21
C ASP A 26 -10.52 -0.70 -10.98
N GLN A 27 -10.32 0.03 -12.07
CA GLN A 27 -9.07 0.00 -12.84
C GLN A 27 -7.90 0.53 -11.99
N ALA A 28 -8.10 1.65 -11.29
CA ALA A 28 -7.09 2.23 -10.42
C ALA A 28 -6.74 1.28 -9.26
N LYS A 29 -7.73 0.59 -8.66
CA LYS A 29 -7.48 -0.43 -7.63
C LYS A 29 -6.65 -1.59 -8.16
N ALA A 30 -6.97 -2.10 -9.34
CA ALA A 30 -6.23 -3.20 -9.96
C ALA A 30 -4.76 -2.81 -10.24
N ILE A 31 -4.52 -1.61 -10.76
CA ILE A 31 -3.15 -1.13 -11.02
C ILE A 31 -2.43 -0.86 -9.68
N ALA A 32 -3.08 -0.21 -8.72
CA ALA A 32 -2.53 0.05 -7.39
C ALA A 32 -2.11 -1.24 -6.67
N ALA A 33 -2.86 -2.34 -6.85
CA ALA A 33 -2.51 -3.63 -6.27
C ALA A 33 -1.15 -4.14 -6.77
N THR A 34 -0.77 -3.81 -8.01
CA THR A 34 0.52 -4.18 -8.59
C THR A 34 1.65 -3.18 -8.28
N THR A 35 1.34 -1.88 -8.22
CA THR A 35 2.36 -0.83 -8.06
C THR A 35 2.59 -0.42 -6.60
N GLY A 36 1.67 -0.77 -5.69
CA GLY A 36 1.69 -0.31 -4.30
C GLY A 36 1.60 1.20 -4.15
N LYS A 37 0.96 1.90 -5.10
CA LYS A 37 0.72 3.36 -5.07
C LYS A 37 -0.67 3.63 -4.49
N LEU A 38 -0.84 4.80 -3.88
CA LEU A 38 -2.15 5.25 -3.41
C LEU A 38 -3.04 5.68 -4.58
N LEU A 39 -4.35 5.56 -4.37
CA LEU A 39 -5.36 6.19 -5.21
C LEU A 39 -5.66 7.57 -4.64
N LEU A 40 -5.68 8.59 -5.49
CA LEU A 40 -6.26 9.89 -5.18
C LEU A 40 -7.62 9.97 -5.86
N VAL A 41 -8.67 9.85 -5.04
CA VAL A 41 -10.05 9.91 -5.49
C VAL A 41 -10.57 11.33 -5.32
N TYR A 42 -10.74 12.04 -6.44
CA TYR A 42 -11.40 13.32 -6.49
C TYR A 42 -12.91 13.13 -6.62
N VAL A 43 -13.66 13.56 -5.61
CA VAL A 43 -15.12 13.55 -5.63
C VAL A 43 -15.62 14.91 -6.12
N ALA A 44 -16.17 14.92 -7.34
CA ALA A 44 -16.74 16.12 -7.94
C ALA A 44 -18.25 16.24 -7.68
N CYS A 45 -18.96 15.13 -7.51
CA CYS A 45 -20.41 15.13 -7.33
C CYS A 45 -20.84 15.07 -5.86
N ASP A 46 -22.00 15.65 -5.56
CA ASP A 46 -22.64 15.53 -4.26
C ASP A 46 -23.25 14.13 -4.07
N PRO A 47 -22.93 13.40 -2.98
CA PRO A 47 -23.36 12.01 -2.78
C PRO A 47 -24.86 11.87 -2.47
N LEU A 48 -25.57 12.95 -2.12
CA LEU A 48 -27.00 12.94 -1.82
C LEU A 48 -27.83 13.23 -3.07
N SER A 49 -27.49 14.31 -3.78
CA SER A 49 -28.22 14.79 -4.95
C SER A 49 -27.71 14.19 -6.27
N GLY A 50 -26.45 13.78 -6.32
CA GLY A 50 -25.77 13.41 -7.57
C GLY A 50 -25.41 14.60 -8.46
N ALA A 51 -25.65 15.83 -8.00
CA ALA A 51 -25.27 17.02 -8.73
C ALA A 51 -23.75 17.12 -8.80
N ALA A 52 -23.22 17.25 -10.02
CA ALA A 52 -21.80 17.50 -10.26
C ALA A 52 -21.66 18.88 -10.93
N PRO A 53 -20.67 19.70 -10.54
CA PRO A 53 -20.33 20.87 -11.32
C PRO A 53 -19.90 20.43 -12.74
N CYS A 54 -20.22 21.25 -13.74
CA CYS A 54 -19.68 21.07 -15.08
C CYS A 54 -18.14 21.03 -15.00
N SER A 55 -17.50 20.18 -15.80
CA SER A 55 -16.05 20.04 -15.86
C SER A 55 -15.35 21.39 -15.96
N GLY A 56 -14.27 21.59 -15.19
CA GLY A 56 -13.47 22.82 -15.18
C GLY A 56 -13.72 23.77 -14.00
N GLY A 57 -14.38 23.29 -12.94
CA GLY A 57 -14.56 24.03 -11.68
C GLY A 57 -13.23 24.39 -11.00
N ALA A 58 -13.24 25.37 -10.09
CA ALA A 58 -12.03 25.90 -9.44
C ALA A 58 -11.15 24.81 -8.80
N ALA A 59 -11.77 23.83 -8.12
CA ALA A 59 -11.05 22.69 -7.54
C ALA A 59 -10.48 21.73 -8.59
N GLU A 60 -11.11 21.58 -9.76
CA GLU A 60 -10.57 20.72 -10.82
C GLU A 60 -9.32 21.35 -11.47
N ARG A 61 -9.25 22.69 -11.53
CA ARG A 61 -8.08 23.41 -12.04
C ARG A 61 -6.83 23.20 -11.18
N SER A 62 -6.99 22.86 -9.90
CA SER A 62 -5.88 22.53 -9.01
C SER A 62 -5.05 21.35 -9.52
N PHE A 63 -5.65 20.41 -10.25
CA PHE A 63 -4.94 19.27 -10.83
C PHE A 63 -4.03 19.65 -12.01
N ALA A 64 -4.23 20.82 -12.62
CA ALA A 64 -3.34 21.37 -13.64
C ALA A 64 -2.18 22.19 -13.04
N GLU A 65 -2.18 22.45 -11.73
CA GLU A 65 -1.11 23.21 -11.09
C GLU A 65 0.21 22.43 -11.10
N PRO A 66 1.37 23.07 -11.34
CA PRO A 66 2.66 22.40 -11.42
C PRO A 66 3.03 21.56 -10.18
N CYS A 67 2.56 21.99 -9.00
CA CYS A 67 2.78 21.26 -7.74
C CYS A 67 2.03 19.92 -7.67
N ILE A 68 0.95 19.76 -8.42
CA ILE A 68 0.20 18.51 -8.49
C ILE A 68 0.71 17.64 -9.64
N VAL A 69 1.00 18.24 -10.80
CA VAL A 69 1.53 17.53 -11.97
C VAL A 69 2.84 16.80 -11.64
N LYS A 70 3.72 17.40 -10.83
CA LYS A 70 4.98 16.74 -10.38
C LYS A 70 4.75 15.46 -9.57
N ARG A 71 3.54 15.25 -9.01
CA ARG A 71 3.15 14.09 -8.19
C ARG A 71 2.37 13.04 -8.97
N LYS A 72 2.26 13.17 -10.29
CA LYS A 72 1.54 12.20 -11.14
C LYS A 72 2.04 10.76 -10.94
N ASP A 73 3.32 10.60 -10.60
CA ASP A 73 3.95 9.31 -10.41
C ASP A 73 3.77 8.76 -8.99
N ASP A 74 3.27 9.54 -8.04
CA ASP A 74 3.04 9.10 -6.65
C ASP A 74 1.65 8.45 -6.47
N PHE A 75 0.69 8.80 -7.32
CA PHE A 75 -0.72 8.42 -7.18
C PHE A 75 -1.34 7.91 -8.48
N HIS A 76 -2.38 7.08 -8.33
CA HIS A 76 -3.35 6.80 -9.40
C HIS A 76 -4.55 7.71 -9.22
N PHE A 77 -4.85 8.54 -10.22
CA PHE A 77 -5.90 9.57 -10.12
C PHE A 77 -7.24 9.01 -10.57
N VAL A 78 -8.26 9.18 -9.74
CA VAL A 78 -9.63 8.75 -10.01
C VAL A 78 -10.55 9.93 -9.86
N ARG A 79 -11.41 10.13 -10.85
CA ARG A 79 -12.47 11.14 -10.80
C ARG A 79 -13.81 10.46 -10.60
N ILE A 80 -14.55 10.89 -9.58
CA ILE A 80 -15.91 10.44 -9.33
C ILE A 80 -16.88 11.58 -9.63
N CYS A 81 -17.73 11.35 -10.62
CA CYS A 81 -18.85 12.23 -11.01
C CYS A 81 -20.22 11.57 -10.82
N GLU A 82 -20.27 10.31 -10.38
CA GLU A 82 -21.49 9.54 -10.26
C GLU A 82 -21.88 9.34 -8.79
N LYS A 83 -23.15 9.60 -8.47
CA LYS A 83 -23.72 9.46 -7.12
C LYS A 83 -23.43 8.10 -6.50
N LYS A 84 -23.67 7.00 -7.23
CA LYS A 84 -23.49 5.63 -6.71
C LYS A 84 -22.05 5.38 -6.28
N THR A 85 -21.10 5.82 -7.11
CA THR A 85 -19.67 5.65 -6.85
C THR A 85 -19.21 6.55 -5.70
N ALA A 86 -19.71 7.78 -5.61
CA ALA A 86 -19.47 8.67 -4.47
C ALA A 86 -19.98 8.09 -3.14
N GLN A 87 -21.16 7.48 -3.15
CA GLN A 87 -21.70 6.76 -1.99
C GLN A 87 -20.86 5.54 -1.63
N SER A 88 -20.35 4.80 -2.63
CA SER A 88 -19.52 3.62 -2.39
C SER A 88 -18.20 3.94 -1.68
N VAL A 89 -17.63 5.12 -1.93
CA VAL A 89 -16.42 5.62 -1.23
C VAL A 89 -16.76 6.44 0.01
N ARG A 90 -18.04 6.47 0.43
CA ARG A 90 -18.52 7.24 1.59
C ARG A 90 -18.11 8.71 1.51
N ALA A 91 -18.22 9.31 0.32
CA ALA A 91 -17.95 10.73 0.15
C ALA A 91 -18.88 11.56 1.05
N GLY A 92 -18.34 12.64 1.61
CA GLY A 92 -19.08 13.55 2.48
C GLY A 92 -19.68 14.71 1.68
N LYS A 93 -18.82 15.56 1.12
CA LYS A 93 -19.22 16.77 0.40
C LYS A 93 -18.17 17.16 -0.64
N PRO A 94 -18.55 17.46 -1.89
CA PRO A 94 -17.60 17.95 -2.91
C PRO A 94 -17.21 19.42 -2.66
N PRO A 95 -16.00 19.86 -3.07
CA PRO A 95 -14.89 19.02 -3.53
C PRO A 95 -14.19 18.31 -2.38
N GLU A 96 -13.88 17.02 -2.58
CA GLU A 96 -13.20 16.18 -1.59
C GLU A 96 -12.13 15.33 -2.26
N ALA A 97 -10.98 15.19 -1.60
CA ALA A 97 -9.93 14.25 -1.97
C ALA A 97 -9.89 13.13 -0.93
N ILE A 98 -10.11 11.90 -1.39
CA ILE A 98 -10.04 10.69 -0.58
C ILE A 98 -8.84 9.88 -1.07
N PHE A 99 -7.95 9.52 -0.14
CA PHE A 99 -6.74 8.76 -0.41
C PHE A 99 -6.94 7.34 0.07
N MET A 100 -6.86 6.39 -0.85
CA MET A 100 -7.17 4.99 -0.59
C MET A 100 -6.01 4.11 -1.04
N ASP A 101 -5.85 2.95 -0.41
CA ASP A 101 -4.97 1.92 -0.92
C ASP A 101 -5.65 1.01 -1.95
N ALA A 102 -4.92 0.02 -2.46
CA ALA A 102 -5.41 -0.91 -3.47
C ALA A 102 -6.58 -1.79 -3.01
N ASP A 103 -6.72 -2.04 -1.71
CA ASP A 103 -7.83 -2.84 -1.16
C ASP A 103 -9.09 -1.97 -0.99
N GLY A 104 -8.94 -0.65 -1.10
CA GLY A 104 -10.00 0.32 -0.90
C GLY A 104 -10.12 0.78 0.54
N ASP A 105 -9.10 0.56 1.37
CA ASP A 105 -9.05 1.13 2.71
C ASP A 105 -8.68 2.62 2.62
N GLU A 106 -9.44 3.46 3.33
CA GLU A 106 -9.17 4.90 3.40
C GLU A 106 -7.98 5.17 4.32
N ILE A 107 -6.97 5.85 3.79
CA ILE A 107 -5.76 6.24 4.52
C ILE A 107 -5.85 7.68 5.01
N PHE A 108 -6.41 8.55 4.16
CA PHE A 108 -6.52 9.97 4.44
C PHE A 108 -7.67 10.60 3.64
N ARG A 109 -8.20 11.69 4.15
CA ARG A 109 -9.27 12.46 3.49
C ARG A 109 -9.10 13.92 3.82
N SER A 110 -9.37 14.77 2.83
CA SER A 110 -9.30 16.21 3.00
C SER A 110 -10.18 16.94 1.99
N SER A 111 -10.79 18.05 2.41
CA SER A 111 -11.31 19.04 1.49
C SER A 111 -10.17 19.94 1.01
N PHE A 112 -10.23 20.39 -0.23
CA PHE A 112 -9.23 21.27 -0.83
C PHE A 112 -9.92 22.33 -1.71
N MET A 113 -9.24 23.45 -1.91
CA MET A 113 -9.76 24.58 -2.71
C MET A 113 -8.80 25.01 -3.82
N ASP A 114 -7.53 24.65 -3.70
CA ASP A 114 -6.43 25.03 -4.59
C ASP A 114 -5.35 23.93 -4.62
N GLY A 115 -4.36 24.05 -5.51
CA GLY A 115 -3.27 23.08 -5.60
C GLY A 115 -2.37 23.06 -4.36
N THR A 116 -2.30 24.14 -3.58
CA THR A 116 -1.49 24.17 -2.35
C THR A 116 -2.11 23.30 -1.25
N THR A 117 -3.42 23.43 -1.04
CA THR A 117 -4.18 22.61 -0.08
C THR A 117 -4.24 21.15 -0.52
N LEU A 118 -4.34 20.89 -1.83
CA LEU A 118 -4.27 19.54 -2.38
C LEU A 118 -2.87 18.91 -2.23
N ASP A 119 -1.78 19.65 -2.52
CA ASP A 119 -0.39 19.17 -2.35
C ASP A 119 -0.10 18.81 -0.88
N ARG A 120 -0.61 19.60 0.07
CA ARG A 120 -0.54 19.30 1.50
C ARG A 120 -1.30 18.01 1.84
N ALA A 121 -2.50 17.83 1.28
CA ALA A 121 -3.28 16.62 1.50
C ALA A 121 -2.57 15.38 0.94
N MET A 122 -1.99 15.47 -0.27
CA MET A 122 -1.16 14.43 -0.88
C MET A 122 0.06 14.08 -0.02
N THR A 123 0.74 15.09 0.52
CA THR A 123 1.88 14.88 1.43
C THR A 123 1.45 14.18 2.72
N GLY A 124 0.33 14.59 3.31
CA GLY A 124 -0.23 13.95 4.51
C GLY A 124 -0.60 12.49 4.27
N ALA A 125 -1.19 12.19 3.10
CA ALA A 125 -1.53 10.82 2.72
C ALA A 125 -0.28 9.94 2.56
N LEU A 126 0.77 10.42 1.89
CA LEU A 126 2.03 9.67 1.74
C LEU A 126 2.73 9.46 3.09
N GLY A 127 2.68 10.44 3.98
CA GLY A 127 3.22 10.30 5.34
C GLY A 127 2.55 9.17 6.12
N LYS A 128 1.21 9.07 6.02
CA LYS A 128 0.43 7.98 6.63
C LYS A 128 0.61 6.64 5.91
N TYR A 129 0.93 6.65 4.62
CA TYR A 129 1.18 5.47 3.80
C TYR A 129 2.68 5.21 3.61
N SER A 130 3.40 5.15 4.71
CA SER A 130 4.84 4.93 4.75
C SER A 130 5.17 3.51 5.21
N ALA A 131 6.36 3.04 4.82
CA ALA A 131 6.92 1.82 5.37
C ALA A 131 7.16 2.01 6.88
N ARG A 132 7.03 0.94 7.67
CA ARG A 132 7.20 0.98 9.12
C ARG A 132 8.09 -0.17 9.57
N GLU A 133 9.17 0.18 10.28
CA GLU A 133 10.09 -0.78 10.86
C GLU A 133 9.37 -1.70 11.85
N ILE A 134 9.65 -2.99 11.76
CA ILE A 134 9.05 -4.00 12.63
C ILE A 134 9.87 -4.13 13.92
N ARG A 135 9.17 -4.12 15.05
CA ARG A 135 9.75 -4.50 16.34
C ARG A 135 9.74 -6.01 16.47
N TRP A 136 10.91 -6.62 16.29
CA TRP A 136 11.07 -8.07 16.37
C TRP A 136 11.20 -8.54 17.82
N GLY A 137 10.35 -9.50 18.19
CA GLY A 137 10.52 -10.30 19.41
C GLY A 137 11.53 -11.42 19.22
N GLY A 138 12.10 -11.90 20.33
CA GLY A 138 13.04 -13.02 20.36
C GLY A 138 12.37 -14.39 20.52
N GLU A 139 11.14 -14.42 21.05
CA GLU A 139 10.41 -15.66 21.29
C GLU A 139 8.93 -15.49 20.97
N VAL A 140 8.27 -16.61 20.66
CA VAL A 140 6.83 -16.66 20.42
C VAL A 140 6.12 -16.56 21.77
N SER A 141 5.31 -15.53 21.94
CA SER A 141 4.43 -15.45 23.11
C SER A 141 3.45 -16.62 23.14
N THR A 142 3.19 -17.14 24.34
CA THR A 142 2.16 -18.15 24.59
C THR A 142 0.87 -17.54 25.13
N ASP A 143 0.80 -16.20 25.24
CA ASP A 143 -0.38 -15.50 25.71
C ASP A 143 -1.50 -15.54 24.63
N PRO A 144 -2.60 -16.28 24.86
CA PRO A 144 -3.69 -16.40 23.89
C PRO A 144 -4.49 -15.10 23.71
N LEU A 145 -4.28 -14.09 24.57
CA LEU A 145 -4.84 -12.73 24.42
C LEU A 145 -3.96 -11.83 23.55
N GLY A 146 -2.85 -12.34 23.03
CA GLY A 146 -1.93 -11.63 22.16
C GLY A 146 -2.47 -11.36 20.74
N SER A 147 -1.55 -11.13 19.80
CA SER A 147 -1.92 -10.85 18.41
C SER A 147 -2.54 -12.09 17.76
N PRO A 148 -3.59 -11.94 16.93
CA PRO A 148 -4.26 -13.09 16.31
C PRO A 148 -3.36 -13.87 15.36
N LEU A 149 -2.40 -13.21 14.71
CA LEU A 149 -1.43 -13.84 13.82
C LEU A 149 -0.02 -13.66 14.38
N ILE A 150 0.79 -14.71 14.31
CA ILE A 150 2.22 -14.63 14.64
C ILE A 150 3.01 -14.94 13.37
N VAL A 151 3.96 -14.06 13.04
CA VAL A 151 4.91 -14.24 11.94
C VAL A 151 6.28 -14.57 12.52
N VAL A 152 6.72 -15.80 12.31
CA VAL A 152 8.07 -16.24 12.70
C VAL A 152 8.98 -16.22 11.48
N GLY A 153 9.99 -15.35 11.50
CA GLY A 153 10.96 -15.18 10.45
C GLY A 153 12.32 -15.80 10.81
N PHE A 154 12.84 -16.63 9.91
CA PHE A 154 14.26 -17.00 9.86
C PHE A 154 14.86 -16.25 8.68
N ASP A 155 15.79 -15.34 8.96
CA ASP A 155 16.37 -14.49 7.91
C ASP A 155 17.46 -15.20 7.10
N ASP A 156 17.86 -14.57 6.00
CA ASP A 156 19.09 -14.90 5.29
C ASP A 156 20.33 -14.32 6.01
N GLU A 157 21.52 -14.68 5.56
CA GLU A 157 22.77 -14.21 6.17
C GLU A 157 22.96 -12.68 6.07
N LYS A 158 22.30 -12.04 5.10
CA LYS A 158 22.37 -10.59 4.88
C LYS A 158 21.39 -9.83 5.77
N GLY A 159 20.38 -10.52 6.34
CA GLY A 159 19.41 -9.93 7.24
C GLY A 159 18.39 -9.03 6.54
N GLU A 160 18.16 -9.23 5.24
CA GLU A 160 17.32 -8.33 4.43
C GLU A 160 16.02 -8.97 3.96
N ALA A 161 15.90 -10.30 4.02
CA ALA A 161 14.75 -10.98 3.43
C ALA A 161 13.45 -10.66 4.18
N LEU A 162 13.54 -10.39 5.48
CA LEU A 162 12.38 -10.05 6.31
C LEU A 162 11.90 -8.60 6.16
N LYS A 163 12.74 -7.70 5.60
CA LYS A 163 12.37 -6.27 5.41
C LYS A 163 11.15 -6.07 4.51
N ALA A 164 10.83 -7.04 3.65
CA ALA A 164 9.64 -6.98 2.82
C ALA A 164 8.33 -6.91 3.63
N LEU A 165 8.34 -7.32 4.91
CA LEU A 165 7.19 -7.18 5.82
C LEU A 165 6.96 -5.74 6.28
N GLU A 166 7.97 -4.86 6.19
CA GLU A 166 7.91 -3.44 6.58
C GLU A 166 7.29 -2.56 5.49
N ASP A 167 6.98 -3.13 4.32
CA ASP A 167 6.40 -2.43 3.19
C ASP A 167 5.09 -1.74 3.55
N ARG A 168 4.90 -0.52 3.03
CA ARG A 168 3.71 0.33 3.26
C ARG A 168 2.38 -0.37 3.01
N THR A 169 2.33 -1.34 2.09
CA THR A 169 1.11 -2.12 1.79
C THR A 169 0.73 -3.12 2.88
N LEU A 170 1.66 -3.42 3.80
CA LEU A 170 1.52 -4.41 4.87
C LEU A 170 1.36 -3.78 6.26
N VAL A 171 1.80 -2.53 6.44
CA VAL A 171 1.82 -1.85 7.74
C VAL A 171 0.46 -1.87 8.45
N LYS A 172 -0.64 -1.74 7.71
CA LYS A 172 -2.00 -1.79 8.27
C LYS A 172 -2.36 -3.12 8.96
N TYR A 173 -1.62 -4.19 8.69
CA TYR A 173 -1.82 -5.48 9.35
C TYR A 173 -0.95 -5.67 10.58
N HIS A 174 0.10 -4.87 10.75
CA HIS A 174 1.11 -5.07 11.79
C HIS A 174 0.52 -5.05 13.20
N ASP A 175 -0.51 -4.24 13.48
CA ASP A 175 -1.13 -4.18 14.81
C ASP A 175 -1.91 -5.46 15.16
N ARG A 176 -2.12 -6.34 14.19
CA ARG A 176 -2.74 -7.67 14.35
C ARG A 176 -1.71 -8.80 14.30
N ILE A 177 -0.42 -8.46 14.24
CA ILE A 177 0.66 -9.40 14.00
C ILE A 177 1.74 -9.26 15.07
N GLU A 178 2.06 -10.37 15.71
CA GLU A 178 3.30 -10.47 16.48
C GLU A 178 4.43 -10.93 15.55
N PHE A 179 5.55 -10.22 15.57
CA PHE A 179 6.71 -10.54 14.74
C PHE A 179 7.83 -11.11 15.60
N VAL A 180 8.26 -12.32 15.26
CA VAL A 180 9.34 -13.04 15.96
C VAL A 180 10.44 -13.36 14.98
N ARG A 181 11.70 -13.10 15.35
CA ARG A 181 12.86 -13.36 14.51
C ARG A 181 13.81 -14.33 15.19
N TYR A 182 14.21 -15.35 14.44
CA TYR A 182 15.29 -16.24 14.81
C TYR A 182 16.44 -16.16 13.81
N SER A 183 17.65 -16.44 14.28
CA SER A 183 18.80 -16.64 13.41
C SER A 183 19.11 -18.11 13.30
N ALA A 184 19.00 -18.71 12.12
CA ALA A 184 19.30 -20.14 11.95
C ALA A 184 20.74 -20.50 12.38
N LYS A 185 21.69 -19.56 12.26
CA LYS A 185 23.09 -19.75 12.69
C LYS A 185 23.28 -19.55 14.20
N LYS A 186 22.64 -18.54 14.80
CA LYS A 186 22.83 -18.24 16.24
C LYS A 186 21.93 -19.07 17.15
N ASP A 187 20.80 -19.53 16.63
CA ASP A 187 19.76 -20.26 17.36
C ASP A 187 19.49 -21.65 16.74
N PRO A 188 20.49 -22.56 16.73
CA PRO A 188 20.35 -23.88 16.08
C PRO A 188 19.24 -24.73 16.71
N ALA A 189 18.95 -24.53 18.01
CA ALA A 189 17.83 -25.18 18.68
C ALA A 189 16.47 -24.72 18.12
N ALA A 190 16.30 -23.41 17.90
CA ALA A 190 15.10 -22.87 17.27
C ALA A 190 15.00 -23.34 15.80
N ALA A 191 16.09 -23.30 15.05
CA ALA A 191 16.13 -23.79 13.67
C ALA A 191 15.70 -25.27 13.57
N LYS A 192 16.20 -26.12 14.49
CA LYS A 192 15.79 -27.53 14.58
C LYS A 192 14.32 -27.69 14.95
N ARG A 193 13.82 -26.95 15.94
CA ARG A 193 12.40 -26.96 16.37
C ARG A 193 11.45 -26.61 15.22
N TRP A 194 11.80 -25.59 14.43
CA TRP A 194 11.00 -25.11 13.31
C TRP A 194 11.29 -25.85 11.98
N GLY A 195 12.21 -26.82 11.97
CA GLY A 195 12.58 -27.56 10.76
C GLY A 195 13.14 -26.65 9.66
N VAL A 196 14.02 -25.73 10.03
CA VAL A 196 14.69 -24.77 9.13
C VAL A 196 16.15 -25.16 8.99
N ALA A 197 16.52 -25.64 7.80
CA ALA A 197 17.92 -25.89 7.45
C ALA A 197 18.61 -24.63 6.89
N THR A 198 17.89 -23.88 6.05
CA THR A 198 18.41 -22.69 5.36
C THR A 198 17.36 -21.59 5.32
N GLY A 199 17.74 -20.36 5.65
CA GLY A 199 16.92 -19.16 5.48
C GLY A 199 17.01 -18.57 4.06
N PRO A 200 16.09 -17.66 3.68
CA PRO A 200 15.02 -17.14 4.53
C PRO A 200 13.76 -18.01 4.50
N VAL A 201 13.07 -18.10 5.64
CA VAL A 201 11.82 -18.85 5.82
C VAL A 201 10.89 -18.05 6.73
N PHE A 202 9.59 -18.02 6.40
CA PHE A 202 8.54 -17.42 7.21
C PHE A 202 7.53 -18.50 7.61
N PHE A 203 7.05 -18.43 8.84
CA PHE A 203 5.90 -19.20 9.31
C PHE A 203 4.79 -18.24 9.72
N LEU A 204 3.59 -18.50 9.24
CA LEU A 204 2.37 -17.83 9.68
C LEU A 204 1.65 -18.76 10.64
N CYS A 205 1.48 -18.36 11.88
CA CYS A 205 0.95 -19.18 12.96
C CYS A 205 -0.32 -18.56 13.55
N ASP A 206 -1.29 -19.39 13.93
CA ASP A 206 -2.47 -18.93 14.65
C ASP A 206 -2.09 -18.57 16.10
N GLY A 207 -2.07 -17.27 16.39
CA GLY A 207 -1.71 -16.73 17.71
C GLY A 207 -2.83 -16.86 18.75
N THR A 208 -4.04 -17.26 18.32
CA THR A 208 -5.19 -17.46 19.23
C THR A 208 -5.19 -18.84 19.90
N LYS A 209 -4.18 -19.67 19.64
CA LYS A 209 -4.05 -21.03 20.18
C LYS A 209 -2.97 -21.06 21.26
N ASP A 210 -3.17 -21.91 22.28
CA ASP A 210 -2.23 -22.09 23.40
C ASP A 210 -0.82 -22.56 22.97
N SER A 211 -0.66 -23.05 21.74
CA SER A 211 0.63 -23.44 21.18
C SER A 211 0.74 -22.99 19.73
N PRO A 212 1.06 -21.71 19.46
CA PRO A 212 1.11 -21.17 18.10
C PRO A 212 2.12 -21.91 17.20
N GLU A 213 3.24 -22.36 17.77
CA GLU A 213 4.28 -23.13 17.07
C GLU A 213 3.80 -24.49 16.52
N LYS A 214 2.73 -25.07 17.09
CA LYS A 214 2.09 -26.30 16.58
C LYS A 214 0.95 -26.01 15.60
N ASN A 215 0.53 -24.76 15.50
CA ASN A 215 -0.61 -24.31 14.69
C ASN A 215 -0.16 -23.42 13.53
N VAL A 216 0.82 -23.92 12.77
CA VAL A 216 1.31 -23.26 11.55
C VAL A 216 0.22 -23.32 10.46
N LEU A 217 -0.22 -22.14 10.03
CA LEU A 217 -1.19 -21.96 8.94
C LEU A 217 -0.51 -22.05 7.56
N GLU A 218 0.72 -21.57 7.46
CA GLU A 218 1.50 -21.54 6.22
C GLU A 218 3.01 -21.44 6.48
N LYS A 219 3.83 -22.13 5.67
CA LYS A 219 5.29 -22.00 5.63
C LYS A 219 5.70 -21.43 4.28
N LEU A 220 6.40 -20.31 4.27
CA LEU A 220 6.90 -19.64 3.08
C LEU A 220 8.42 -19.75 3.02
N THR A 221 8.96 -20.29 1.94
CA THR A 221 10.41 -20.44 1.75
C THR A 221 10.94 -19.47 0.70
N GLY A 222 12.19 -19.03 0.89
CA GLY A 222 12.88 -18.12 0.00
C GLY A 222 12.42 -16.66 0.15
N LYS A 223 13.05 -15.76 -0.61
CA LYS A 223 12.70 -14.32 -0.58
C LYS A 223 11.30 -14.13 -1.15
N LYS A 224 10.46 -13.36 -0.44
CA LYS A 224 9.11 -13.01 -0.87
C LYS A 224 9.02 -11.51 -1.09
N ASN A 225 8.30 -11.11 -2.13
CA ASN A 225 7.96 -9.71 -2.34
C ASN A 225 6.76 -9.33 -1.44
N PRO A 226 6.52 -8.02 -1.22
CA PRO A 226 5.41 -7.56 -0.37
C PRO A 226 4.04 -8.06 -0.84
N ALA A 227 3.78 -8.14 -2.15
CA ALA A 227 2.50 -8.60 -2.69
C ALA A 227 2.20 -10.07 -2.32
N ALA A 228 3.18 -10.96 -2.41
CA ALA A 228 3.05 -12.35 -2.02
C ALA A 228 2.81 -12.48 -0.51
N LEU A 229 3.57 -11.73 0.30
CA LEU A 229 3.40 -11.72 1.75
C LEU A 229 2.00 -11.21 2.15
N LYS A 230 1.52 -10.15 1.48
CA LYS A 230 0.19 -9.60 1.70
C LYS A 230 -0.91 -10.64 1.47
N SER A 231 -0.84 -11.36 0.36
CA SER A 231 -1.80 -12.41 0.04
C SER A 231 -1.82 -13.52 1.10
N SER A 232 -0.65 -14.01 1.52
CA SER A 232 -0.55 -15.04 2.57
C SER A 232 -1.05 -14.54 3.93
N ILE A 233 -0.72 -13.30 4.31
CA ILE A 233 -1.18 -12.69 5.57
C ILE A 233 -2.71 -12.53 5.58
N GLN A 234 -3.29 -11.99 4.51
CA GLN A 234 -4.75 -11.84 4.40
C GLN A 234 -5.45 -13.20 4.49
N LYS A 235 -4.93 -14.21 3.77
CA LYS A 235 -5.47 -15.58 3.83
C LYS A 235 -5.36 -16.20 5.21
N ALA A 236 -4.25 -15.97 5.92
CA ALA A 236 -4.05 -16.46 7.29
C ALA A 236 -5.03 -15.80 8.26
N LEU A 237 -5.18 -14.47 8.21
CA LEU A 237 -6.13 -13.73 9.05
C LEU A 237 -7.58 -14.16 8.82
N LEU A 238 -8.00 -14.31 7.55
CA LEU A 238 -9.34 -14.78 7.21
C LEU A 238 -9.61 -16.20 7.77
N ARG A 239 -8.63 -17.10 7.71
CA ARG A 239 -8.75 -18.45 8.29
C ARG A 239 -8.91 -18.44 9.80
N ILE A 240 -8.29 -17.50 10.49
CA ILE A 240 -8.42 -17.33 11.95
C ILE A 240 -9.82 -16.79 12.27
N GLU A 241 -10.28 -15.78 11.53
CA GLU A 241 -11.59 -15.17 11.72
C GLU A 241 -12.76 -16.15 11.49
N GLN A 242 -12.67 -17.02 10.48
CA GLN A 242 -13.71 -18.03 10.20
C GLN A 242 -13.80 -19.16 11.24
N LYS A 243 -12.77 -19.33 12.08
CA LYS A 243 -12.71 -20.36 13.11
C LYS A 243 -13.14 -19.86 14.49
N LYS A 244 -13.43 -18.56 14.62
CA LYS A 244 -14.07 -17.97 15.80
C LYS A 244 -15.57 -18.18 15.73
#